data_AF-A0A5C0ZF23-F1
#
_entry.id   AF-A0A5C0ZF23-F1
#
_cell.length_a   1.000
_cell.length_b   1.000
_cell.length_c   1.000
_cell.angle_alpha   90.00
_cell.angle_beta   90.00
_cell.angle_gamma   90.00
#
_symmetry.space_group_name_H-M   'P 1'
#
loop_
_entity.id
_entity.type
_entity.pdbx_description
1 polymer ?
#
loop_
_entity_poly.entity_id
_entity_poly.type
_entity_poly.pdbx_seq_one_letter_code
_entity_poly.pdbx_strand_id
1 'polypeptide(L)' 'MMSFTLNEADWKVLREKIKRKYNHLTDEDLDYRAGQEEDLVNRLSTRVKRKPEYILFTLKKGLADLSSNRL' A
#
# COMPACT_ATOMS: atom_id res chain seq x y z
N MET A 1 -8.05 15.86 -1.64
CA MET A 1 -8.03 14.88 -0.55
C MET A 1 -7.84 13.50 -1.15
N MET A 2 -6.93 12.69 -0.62
CA MET A 2 -6.67 11.34 -1.12
C MET A 2 -7.72 10.38 -0.58
N SER A 3 -8.88 10.28 -1.25
CA SER A 3 -9.94 9.35 -0.86
C SER A 3 -9.76 7.98 -1.55
N PHE A 4 -9.22 7.00 -0.83
CA PHE A 4 -9.37 5.58 -1.14
C PHE A 4 -9.53 4.82 0.17
N THR A 5 -10.31 3.74 0.14
CA THR A 5 -10.54 2.89 1.30
C THR A 5 -9.67 1.65 1.19
N LEU A 6 -8.91 1.35 2.23
CA LEU A 6 -8.09 0.14 2.30
C LEU A 6 -8.43 -0.64 3.57
N ASN A 7 -8.97 -1.84 3.40
CA ASN A 7 -9.29 -2.71 4.53
C ASN A 7 -8.03 -3.49 4.96
N GLU A 8 -7.94 -3.86 6.24
CA GLU A 8 -6.79 -4.62 6.76
C GLU A 8 -6.62 -5.99 6.08
N ALA A 9 -7.72 -6.62 5.66
CA ALA A 9 -7.70 -7.89 4.95
C ALA A 9 -6.98 -7.76 3.59
N ASP A 10 -7.33 -6.74 2.81
CA ASP A 10 -6.67 -6.47 1.53
C ASP A 10 -5.22 -6.05 1.73
N TRP A 11 -4.96 -5.25 2.78
CA TRP A 11 -3.60 -4.85 3.13
C TRP A 11 -2.71 -6.03 3.47
N LYS A 12 -3.19 -7.05 4.19
CA LYS A 12 -2.40 -8.26 4.49
C LYS A 12 -1.88 -8.95 3.23
N VAL A 13 -2.62 -8.92 2.13
CA VAL A 13 -2.15 -9.49 0.86
C VAL A 13 -1.29 -8.49 0.08
N LEU A 14 -1.70 -7.21 0.08
CA LEU A 14 -1.02 -6.15 -0.65
C LEU A 14 0.37 -5.85 -0.08
N ARG A 15 0.54 -5.88 1.24
CA ARG A 15 1.82 -5.65 1.93
C ARG A 15 2.87 -6.66 1.48
N GLU A 16 2.49 -7.92 1.24
CA GLU A 16 3.42 -8.95 0.78
C GLU A 16 3.90 -8.65 -0.65
N LYS A 17 3.00 -8.18 -1.52
CA LYS A 17 3.37 -7.71 -2.87
C LYS A 17 4.31 -6.51 -2.80
N ILE A 18 4.06 -5.57 -1.89
CA ILE A 18 4.90 -4.38 -1.68
C ILE A 18 6.27 -4.76 -1.10
N LYS A 19 6.32 -5.64 -0.09
CA LYS A 19 7.56 -6.17 0.51
C LYS A 19 8.44 -6.87 -0.52
N ARG A 20 7.84 -7.63 -1.45
CA ARG A 20 8.57 -8.24 -2.59
C ARG A 20 9.16 -7.19 -3.53
N LYS A 21 8.41 -6.12 -3.82
CA LYS A 21 8.87 -5.02 -4.70
C LYS A 21 9.92 -4.13 -4.03
N TYR A 22 9.80 -3.92 -2.74
CA TYR A 22 10.67 -3.09 -1.92
C TYR A 22 11.19 -3.92 -0.74
N ASN A 23 12.17 -4.75 -1.04
CA ASN A 23 12.83 -5.66 -0.09
C ASN A 23 13.47 -4.96 1.13
N HIS A 24 13.66 -3.65 1.08
CA HIS A 24 14.20 -2.83 2.18
C HIS A 24 13.12 -2.28 3.12
N LEU A 25 11.83 -2.47 2.82
CA LEU A 25 10.76 -2.09 3.74
C LEU A 25 10.67 -3.12 4.86
N THR A 26 10.63 -2.61 6.09
CA THR A 26 10.44 -3.43 7.28
C THR A 26 8.96 -3.68 7.54
N ASP A 27 8.67 -4.65 8.42
CA ASP A 27 7.28 -4.90 8.83
C ASP A 27 6.68 -3.71 9.58
N GLU A 28 7.50 -2.90 10.26
CA GLU A 28 7.08 -1.63 10.90
C GLU A 28 6.69 -0.57 9.88
N ASP A 29 7.41 -0.49 8.76
CA ASP A 29 7.08 0.45 7.67
C ASP A 29 5.79 0.07 6.96
N LEU A 30 5.44 -1.21 6.99
CA LEU A 30 4.23 -1.80 6.42
C LEU A 30 3.09 -1.91 7.45
N ASP A 31 3.26 -1.39 8.66
CA ASP A 31 2.21 -1.40 9.67
C ASP A 31 1.08 -0.44 9.26
N TYR A 32 -0.14 -0.95 9.24
CA TYR A 32 -1.31 -0.21 8.76
C TYR A 32 -2.57 -0.70 9.49
N ARG A 33 -3.43 0.27 9.81
CA ARG A 33 -4.78 0.06 10.32
C ARG A 33 -5.76 0.90 9.51
N ALA A 34 -7.00 0.40 9.40
CA ALA A 34 -8.05 1.12 8.68
C ALA A 34 -8.22 2.54 9.24
N GLY A 35 -8.27 3.54 8.37
CA GLY A 35 -8.31 4.96 8.74
C GLY A 35 -6.95 5.67 8.78
N GLN A 36 -5.84 4.96 8.52
CA GLN A 36 -4.48 5.53 8.42
C GLN A 36 -3.93 5.52 6.98
N GLU A 37 -4.81 5.60 5.97
CA GLU A 37 -4.43 5.49 4.56
C GLU A 37 -3.45 6.60 4.14
N GLU A 38 -3.71 7.84 4.57
CA GLU A 38 -2.86 8.99 4.24
C GLU A 38 -1.47 8.86 4.91
N ASP A 39 -1.43 8.45 6.18
CA ASP A 39 -0.18 8.18 6.91
C ASP A 39 0.65 7.06 6.28
N LEU A 40 -0.01 5.97 5.87
CA LEU A 40 0.65 4.87 5.16
C LEU A 40 1.29 5.37 3.86
N VAL A 41 0.55 6.12 3.05
CA VAL A 41 1.06 6.66 1.77
C VAL A 41 2.27 7.57 2.00
N ASN A 42 2.18 8.49 2.97
CA ASN A 42 3.26 9.43 3.28
C ASN A 42 4.51 8.72 3.81
N ARG A 43 4.35 7.75 4.71
CA ARG A 43 5.45 6.93 5.24
C ARG A 43 6.13 6.14 4.14
N LEU A 44 5.36 5.41 3.32
CA LEU A 44 5.90 4.65 2.20
C LEU A 44 6.59 5.55 1.18
N SER A 45 5.99 6.71 0.84
CA SER A 45 6.57 7.73 -0.05
C SER A 45 7.97 8.13 0.42
N THR A 46 8.12 8.39 1.71
CA THR A 46 9.39 8.76 2.33
C THR A 46 10.40 7.60 2.30
N ARG A 47 9.96 6.39 2.67
CA ARG A 47 10.85 5.22 2.75
C ARG A 47 11.38 4.79 1.37
N VAL A 48 10.51 4.71 0.37
CA VAL A 48 10.91 4.30 -0.98
C VAL A 48 11.42 5.45 -1.85
N LYS A 49 11.46 6.68 -1.30
CA LYS A 49 11.85 7.92 -1.99
C LYS A 49 11.08 8.13 -3.30
N ARG A 50 9.76 7.94 -3.26
CA ARG A 50 8.85 8.12 -4.40
C ARG A 50 7.79 9.15 -4.06
N LYS A 51 7.18 9.73 -5.09
CA LYS A 51 6.08 10.67 -4.90
C LYS A 51 4.84 9.96 -4.31
N PRO A 52 4.07 10.62 -3.44
CA PRO A 52 2.90 10.00 -2.79
C PRO A 52 1.85 9.55 -3.81
N GLU A 53 1.72 10.23 -4.96
CA GLU A 53 0.81 9.84 -6.04
C GLU A 53 1.20 8.50 -6.65
N TYR A 54 2.50 8.20 -6.74
CA TYR A 54 2.98 6.91 -7.25
C TYR A 54 2.67 5.77 -6.28
N ILE A 55 2.78 6.03 -4.98
CA ILE A 55 2.43 5.07 -3.93
C ILE A 55 0.93 4.81 -3.96
N LEU A 56 0.12 5.86 -3.98
CA LEU A 56 -1.33 5.75 -4.08
C LEU A 56 -1.75 5.00 -5.35
N PHE A 57 -1.13 5.28 -6.49
CA PHE A 57 -1.34 4.51 -7.72
C PHE A 57 -0.99 3.02 -7.53
N THR A 58 0.14 2.72 -6.90
CA THR A 58 0.59 1.33 -6.65
C THR A 58 -0.39 0.60 -5.72
N LEU A 59 -0.89 1.26 -4.68
CA LEU A 59 -1.88 0.71 -3.76
C LEU A 59 -3.21 0.44 -4.46
N LYS A 60 -3.73 1.41 -5.19
CA LYS A 60 -4.97 1.27 -5.97
C LYS A 60 -4.86 0.17 -7.03
N LYS A 61 -3.73 0.10 -7.73
CA LYS A 61 -3.49 -0.96 -8.73
C LYS A 61 -3.44 -2.33 -8.08
N GLY A 62 -2.71 -2.47 -6.97
CA GLY A 62 -2.63 -3.73 -6.26
C GLY A 62 -3.98 -4.16 -5.67
N LEU A 63 -4.78 -3.23 -5.15
CA LEU A 63 -6.18 -3.46 -4.75
C LEU A 63 -7.04 -3.93 -5.91
N ALA A 64 -6.95 -3.26 -7.06
CA ALA A 64 -7.65 -3.65 -8.27
C ALA A 64 -7.25 -5.08 -8.71
N ASP A 65 -5.96 -5.42 -8.67
CA ASP A 65 -5.46 -6.78 -8.96
C ASP A 65 -5.97 -7.82 -7.95
N LEU A 66 -6.20 -7.46 -6.69
CA LEU A 66 -6.78 -8.37 -5.68
C LEU A 66 -8.28 -8.61 -5.94
N SER A 67 -9.02 -7.55 -6.26
CA SER A 67 -10.44 -7.64 -6.62
C SER A 67 -10.66 -8.33 -7.98
N SER A 68 -9.69 -8.16 -8.89
CA SER A 68 -9.68 -8.72 -10.24
C SER A 68 -8.91 -10.03 -10.31
N ASN A 69 -9.00 -10.87 -9.28
CA ASN A 69 -8.63 -12.27 -9.34
C ASN A 69 -9.58 -13.03 -10.30
N ARG A 70 -9.57 -12.64 -11.59
CA ARG A 70 -9.97 -13.46 -12.73
C ARG A 70 -8.87 -14.51 -12.87
N LEU A 71 -9.15 -15.68 -12.30
CA LEU A 71 -8.70 -16.95 -12.87
C LEU A 71 -9.13 -17.04 -14.35
#